data_AF-A0A496Z689-F1
#
_entry.id   AF-A0A496Z689-F1
#
_cell.length_a   1.000
_cell.length_b   1.000
_cell.length_c   1.000
_cell.angle_alpha   90.00
_cell.angle_beta   90.00
_cell.angle_gamma   90.00
#
_symmetry.space_group_name_H-M   'P 1'
#
loop_
_entity.id
_entity.type
_entity.pdbx_description
1 polymer ?
#
loop_
_entity_poly.entity_id
_entity_poly.type
_entity_poly.pdbx_seq_one_letter_code
_entity_poly.pdbx_strand_id
1 'polypeptide(L)'
;MPSSFSIHFIHVVAVHLQKACHYWTDLAHDKFDFCYIRTREKQEVDFCVVREEVPWMLVECKSHSTAISKSLIKFADVFVGASVFQVTSADVDRIVPGTRIRLMNVETFLSMFP
;
A
#
# COMPACT_ATOMS: atom_id res chain seq x y z
N MET A 1 -14.02 -11.76 -12.04
CA MET A 1 -13.24 -10.86 -12.89
C MET A 1 -13.24 -9.49 -12.22
N PRO A 2 -12.08 -8.88 -11.92
CA PRO A 2 -12.05 -7.50 -11.43
C PRO A 2 -12.67 -6.57 -12.48
N SER A 3 -13.37 -5.52 -12.05
CA SER A 3 -13.93 -4.51 -12.95
C SER A 3 -12.81 -3.66 -13.55
N SER A 4 -13.02 -3.11 -14.75
CA SER A 4 -12.09 -2.16 -15.40
C SER A 4 -11.73 -0.99 -14.47
N PHE A 5 -12.71 -0.52 -13.68
CA PHE A 5 -12.51 0.52 -12.68
C PHE A 5 -11.52 0.12 -11.58
N SER A 6 -11.65 -1.09 -11.02
CA SER A 6 -10.73 -1.57 -9.98
C SER A 6 -9.29 -1.73 -10.51
N ILE A 7 -9.12 -2.15 -11.77
CA ILE A 7 -7.81 -2.22 -12.41
C ILE A 7 -7.19 -0.83 -12.55
N HIS A 8 -7.96 0.15 -13.04
CA HIS A 8 -7.49 1.52 -13.18
C HIS A 8 -7.09 2.13 -11.82
N PHE A 9 -7.89 1.91 -10.77
CA PHE A 9 -7.60 2.37 -9.41
C PHE A 9 -6.24 1.86 -8.90
N ILE A 10 -6.00 0.54 -9.03
CA ILE A 10 -4.75 -0.09 -8.61
C ILE A 10 -3.57 0.43 -9.44
N HIS A 11 -3.74 0.60 -10.75
CA HIS A 11 -2.69 1.12 -11.64
C HIS A 11 -2.29 2.56 -11.30
N VAL A 12 -3.24 3.43 -10.98
CA VAL A 12 -2.94 4.83 -10.59
C VAL A 12 -2.06 4.84 -9.34
N VAL A 13 -2.39 4.01 -8.34
CA VAL A 13 -1.58 3.85 -7.12
C VAL A 13 -0.19 3.31 -7.46
N ALA A 14 -0.10 2.28 -8.31
CA ALA A 14 1.18 1.69 -8.72
C ALA A 14 2.13 2.71 -9.36
N VAL A 15 1.62 3.52 -10.30
CA VAL A 15 2.44 4.53 -11.00
C VAL A 15 2.93 5.62 -10.04
N HIS A 16 2.11 6.04 -9.08
CA HIS A 16 2.55 7.03 -8.08
C HIS A 16 3.59 6.45 -7.14
N LEU A 17 3.40 5.22 -6.65
CA LEU A 17 4.40 4.54 -5.82
C LEU A 17 5.73 4.37 -6.57
N GLN A 18 5.70 4.01 -7.86
CA GLN A 18 6.90 3.90 -8.67
C GLN A 18 7.62 5.24 -8.82
N LYS A 19 6.90 6.32 -9.12
CA LYS A 19 7.47 7.67 -9.18
C LYS A 19 8.11 8.09 -7.85
N ALA A 20 7.42 7.82 -6.74
CA ALA A 20 7.93 8.10 -5.40
C ALA A 20 9.22 7.30 -5.11
N CYS A 21 9.27 6.01 -5.47
CA CYS A 21 10.48 5.18 -5.30
C CYS A 21 11.67 5.73 -6.09
N HIS A 22 11.47 6.14 -7.36
CA HIS A 22 12.52 6.78 -8.15
C HIS A 22 12.97 8.09 -7.50
N TYR A 23 12.04 8.96 -7.13
CA TYR A 23 12.35 10.23 -6.49
C TYR A 23 13.14 10.06 -5.19
N TRP A 24 12.73 9.13 -4.32
CA TRP A 24 13.44 8.85 -3.07
C TRP A 24 14.81 8.24 -3.31
N THR A 25 14.95 7.33 -4.29
CA THR A 25 16.25 6.74 -4.64
C THR A 25 17.21 7.78 -5.20
N ASP A 26 16.71 8.73 -5.99
CA ASP A 26 17.54 9.79 -6.59
C ASP A 26 18.00 10.82 -5.55
N LEU A 27 17.25 11.02 -4.46
CA LEU A 27 17.56 12.01 -3.41
C LEU A 27 18.21 11.42 -2.15
N ALA A 28 17.99 10.15 -1.86
CA ALA A 28 18.54 9.48 -0.69
C ALA A 28 19.80 8.69 -1.04
N HIS A 29 20.55 8.30 -0.01
CA HIS A 29 21.61 7.29 -0.18
C HIS A 29 21.05 5.86 -0.20
N ASP A 30 19.76 5.69 0.08
CA ASP A 30 19.10 4.39 0.13
C ASP A 30 18.32 4.12 -1.16
N LYS A 31 18.33 2.86 -1.58
CA LYS A 31 17.54 2.37 -2.70
C LYS A 31 16.12 2.06 -2.26
N PHE A 32 15.16 2.68 -2.95
CA PHE A 32 13.74 2.35 -2.84
C PHE A 32 13.28 1.58 -4.07
N ASP A 33 12.47 0.56 -3.84
CA ASP A 33 11.83 -0.22 -4.91
C ASP A 33 10.44 -0.65 -4.42
N PHE A 34 9.61 -1.20 -5.30
CA PHE A 34 8.38 -1.86 -4.87
C PHE A 34 8.25 -3.23 -5.49
N CYS A 35 7.77 -4.17 -4.68
CA CYS A 35 7.53 -5.54 -5.07
C CYS A 35 6.11 -5.94 -4.66
N TYR A 36 5.76 -7.16 -5.03
CA TYR A 36 4.52 -7.79 -4.63
C TYR A 36 4.84 -8.97 -3.70
N ILE A 37 4.13 -9.07 -2.58
CA ILE A 37 4.33 -10.12 -1.58
C ILE A 37 3.14 -11.07 -1.58
N ARG A 38 3.44 -12.37 -1.62
CA ARG A 38 2.46 -13.44 -1.57
C ARG A 38 2.94 -14.59 -0.70
N THR A 39 2.03 -15.11 0.12
CA THR A 39 2.23 -16.32 0.93
C THR A 39 1.97 -17.60 0.13
N ARG A 40 2.43 -18.75 0.64
CA ARG A 40 2.16 -20.07 0.02
C ARG A 40 0.67 -20.40 0.01
N GLU A 41 -0.08 -19.88 0.98
CA GLU A 41 -1.53 -19.98 1.12
C GLU A 41 -2.28 -19.01 0.19
N LYS A 42 -1.58 -18.39 -0.78
CA LYS A 42 -2.12 -17.45 -1.78
C LYS A 42 -2.77 -16.20 -1.17
N GLN A 43 -2.31 -15.78 0.01
CA GLN A 43 -2.64 -14.46 0.56
C GLN A 43 -1.63 -13.43 0.07
N GLU A 44 -2.14 -12.25 -0.28
CA GLU A 44 -1.45 -11.26 -1.10
C GLU A 44 -1.71 -9.86 -0.54
N VAL A 45 -0.76 -8.96 -0.76
CA VAL A 45 -0.96 -7.50 -0.63
C VAL A 45 -0.61 -6.90 -1.98
N ASP A 46 -1.39 -5.92 -2.43
CA ASP A 46 -1.23 -5.35 -3.77
C ASP A 46 0.18 -4.78 -3.99
N PHE A 47 0.74 -4.04 -3.02
CA PHE A 47 2.09 -3.48 -3.11
C PHE A 47 2.87 -3.53 -1.80
N CYS A 48 4.18 -3.74 -1.91
CA CYS A 48 5.16 -3.57 -0.83
C CYS A 48 6.31 -2.69 -1.33
N VAL A 49 6.44 -1.49 -0.78
CA VAL A 49 7.65 -0.67 -0.96
C VAL A 49 8.73 -1.18 -0.03
N VAL A 50 9.93 -1.35 -0.56
CA VAL A 50 11.13 -1.75 0.18
C VAL A 50 12.13 -0.60 0.18
N ARG A 51 12.86 -0.44 1.29
CA ARG A 51 14.03 0.43 1.42
C ARG A 51 15.21 -0.46 1.80
N GLU A 52 16.26 -0.47 0.99
CA GLU A 52 17.40 -1.39 1.18
C GLU A 52 16.94 -2.85 1.33
N GLU A 53 16.03 -3.29 0.46
CA GLU A 53 15.43 -4.63 0.45
C GLU A 53 14.59 -4.99 1.69
N VAL A 54 14.41 -4.07 2.65
CA VAL A 54 13.58 -4.25 3.83
C VAL A 54 12.18 -3.65 3.58
N PRO A 55 11.08 -4.39 3.84
CA PRO A 55 9.73 -3.85 3.76
C PRO A 55 9.57 -2.56 4.56
N TRP A 56 9.18 -1.49 3.88
CA TRP A 56 9.05 -0.15 4.43
C TRP A 56 7.60 0.35 4.42
N MET A 57 6.82 -0.05 3.41
CA MET A 57 5.41 0.29 3.31
C MET A 57 4.61 -0.82 2.64
N LEU A 58 3.45 -1.18 3.21
CA LEU A 58 2.48 -2.09 2.63
C LEU A 58 1.22 -1.32 2.22
N VAL A 59 0.71 -1.60 1.01
CA VAL A 59 -0.45 -0.89 0.46
C VAL A 59 -1.42 -1.91 -0.13
N GLU A 60 -2.65 -1.91 0.38
CA GLU A 60 -3.79 -2.65 -0.17
C GLU A 60 -4.81 -1.69 -0.78
N CYS A 61 -5.25 -1.94 -2.00
CA CYS A 61 -6.21 -1.13 -2.72
C CYS A 61 -7.61 -1.73 -2.66
N LYS A 62 -8.59 -0.95 -2.18
CA LYS A 62 -10.02 -1.32 -2.14
C LYS A 62 -10.88 -0.16 -2.63
N SER A 63 -11.13 -0.13 -3.94
CA SER A 63 -11.90 0.94 -4.60
C SER A 63 -13.22 1.30 -3.91
N HIS A 64 -14.02 0.30 -3.51
CA HIS A 64 -15.37 0.52 -2.95
C HIS A 64 -15.58 -0.09 -1.54
N SER A 65 -14.53 -0.38 -0.79
CA SER A 65 -14.67 -1.01 0.52
C SER A 65 -13.78 -0.37 1.57
N THR A 66 -14.39 -0.09 2.73
CA THR A 66 -13.72 0.31 3.97
C THR A 66 -13.50 -0.87 4.91
N ALA A 67 -13.99 -2.06 4.56
CA ALA A 67 -13.72 -3.28 5.33
C ALA A 67 -12.25 -3.67 5.16
N ILE A 68 -11.56 -3.91 6.27
CA ILE A 68 -10.12 -4.13 6.27
C ILE A 68 -9.78 -5.54 5.75
N SER A 69 -8.80 -5.60 4.85
CA SER A 69 -8.28 -6.85 4.30
C SER A 69 -7.66 -7.70 5.41
N LYS A 70 -8.17 -8.93 5.58
CA LYS A 70 -7.60 -9.91 6.51
C LYS A 70 -6.17 -10.30 6.13
N SER A 71 -5.84 -10.25 4.84
CA SER A 71 -4.47 -10.46 4.35
C SER A 71 -3.56 -9.36 4.88
N LEU A 72 -3.97 -8.10 4.72
CA LEU A 72 -3.22 -6.94 5.18
C LEU A 72 -2.97 -6.96 6.70
N ILE A 73 -3.96 -7.36 7.50
CA ILE A 73 -3.78 -7.52 8.96
C ILE A 73 -2.64 -8.49 9.26
N LYS A 74 -2.63 -9.67 8.63
CA LYS A 74 -1.57 -10.66 8.85
C LYS A 74 -0.19 -10.13 8.45
N PHE A 75 -0.09 -9.46 7.31
CA PHE A 75 1.17 -8.89 6.86
C PHE A 75 1.63 -7.71 7.74
N ALA A 76 0.71 -6.93 8.31
CA ALA A 76 1.03 -5.88 9.27
C ALA A 76 1.69 -6.45 10.54
N ASP A 77 1.24 -7.62 11.00
CA ASP A 77 1.82 -8.32 12.16
C ASP A 77 3.19 -8.92 11.85
N VAL A 78 3.42 -9.37 10.61
CA VAL A 78 4.71 -9.92 10.15
C VAL A 78 5.75 -8.81 9.95
N PHE A 79 5.35 -7.70 9.34
CA PHE A 79 6.23 -6.59 8.98
C PHE A 79 6.02 -5.39 9.90
N VAL A 80 6.32 -5.56 11.20
CA VAL A 80 6.06 -4.57 12.27
C VAL A 80 6.71 -3.20 12.00
N GLY A 81 7.82 -3.16 11.26
CA GLY A 81 8.51 -1.92 10.89
C GLY A 81 7.91 -1.17 9.70
N ALA A 82 7.07 -1.82 8.88
CA ALA A 82 6.57 -1.25 7.62
C ALA A 82 5.26 -0.49 7.83
N SER A 83 5.15 0.76 7.39
CA SER A 83 3.88 1.50 7.45
C SER A 83 2.78 0.79 6.65
N VAL A 84 1.55 0.74 7.15
CA VAL A 84 0.50 -0.11 6.55
C VAL A 84 -0.73 0.70 6.18
N PHE A 85 -1.10 0.64 4.91
CA PHE A 85 -2.20 1.43 4.34
C PHE A 85 -3.22 0.52 3.64
N GLN A 86 -4.50 0.78 3.91
CA GLN A 86 -5.57 0.38 3.00
C GLN A 86 -6.14 1.63 2.33
N VAL A 87 -6.07 1.68 1.01
CA VAL A 87 -6.43 2.85 0.20
C VAL A 87 -7.77 2.62 -0.50
N THR A 88 -8.68 3.58 -0.41
CA THR A 88 -10.06 3.47 -0.94
C THR A 88 -10.53 4.77 -1.59
N SER A 89 -11.62 4.74 -2.36
CA SER A 89 -12.26 5.96 -2.87
C SER A 89 -13.20 6.64 -1.85
N ALA A 90 -13.50 5.99 -0.73
CA ALA A 90 -14.32 6.60 0.31
C ALA A 90 -13.62 7.80 0.95
N ASP A 91 -14.37 8.80 1.38
CA ASP A 91 -13.85 9.93 2.16
C ASP A 91 -13.61 9.48 3.60
N VAL A 92 -12.38 9.05 3.87
CA VAL A 92 -11.96 8.52 5.16
C VAL A 92 -10.46 8.76 5.33
N ASP A 93 -10.04 9.02 6.56
CA ASP A 93 -8.65 8.98 6.97
C ASP A 93 -8.59 8.67 8.46
N ARG A 94 -8.26 7.43 8.81
CA ARG A 94 -8.18 7.01 10.21
C ARG A 94 -7.29 5.79 10.40
N ILE A 95 -6.74 5.66 11.59
CA ILE A 95 -6.16 4.40 12.06
C ILE A 95 -7.29 3.47 12.48
N VAL A 96 -7.26 2.22 12.02
CA VAL A 96 -8.26 1.21 12.34
C VAL A 96 -8.04 0.73 13.78
N PRO A 97 -9.07 0.81 14.66
CA PRO A 97 -8.93 0.40 16.07
C PRO A 97 -8.37 -1.00 16.25
N GLY A 98 -7.41 -1.14 17.17
CA GLY A 98 -6.75 -2.42 17.45
C GLY A 98 -5.71 -2.86 16.40
N THR A 99 -5.38 -2.01 15.43
CA THR A 99 -4.36 -2.29 14.40
C THR A 99 -3.48 -1.06 14.15
N ARG A 100 -2.41 -1.25 13.37
CA ARG A 100 -1.54 -0.19 12.82
C ARG A 100 -1.93 0.24 11.40
N ILE A 101 -3.06 -0.24 10.88
CA ILE A 101 -3.48 0.01 9.51
C ILE A 101 -4.16 1.38 9.44
N ARG A 102 -3.65 2.27 8.57
CA ARG A 102 -4.35 3.50 8.21
C ARG A 102 -5.25 3.21 7.02
N LEU A 103 -6.56 3.37 7.23
CA LEU A 103 -7.54 3.36 6.16
C LEU A 103 -7.69 4.79 5.65
N MET A 104 -7.43 5.02 4.37
CA MET A 104 -7.49 6.37 3.83
C MET A 104 -7.99 6.47 2.39
N ASN A 105 -8.50 7.65 2.07
CA ASN A 105 -8.86 8.05 0.72
C ASN A 105 -7.62 8.06 -0.19
N VAL A 106 -7.82 7.66 -1.46
CA VAL A 106 -6.75 7.61 -2.46
C VAL A 106 -6.13 8.96 -2.75
N GLU A 107 -6.89 10.04 -2.84
CA GLU A 107 -6.36 11.37 -3.13
C GLU A 107 -5.47 11.86 -1.98
N THR A 108 -5.90 11.64 -0.74
CA THR A 108 -5.11 11.92 0.47
C THR A 108 -3.83 11.06 0.52
N PHE A 109 -3.90 9.81 0.08
CA PHE A 109 -2.72 8.93 0.04
C PHE A 109 -1.71 9.42 -0.99
N LEU A 110 -2.18 9.72 -2.20
CA LEU A 110 -1.33 10.17 -3.30
C LEU A 110 -0.66 11.52 -3.01
N SER A 111 -1.34 12.42 -2.28
CA SER A 111 -0.76 13.72 -1.89
C SER A 111 0.34 13.64 -0.83
N MET A 112 0.57 12.47 -0.22
CA MET A 112 1.69 12.24 0.69
C MET A 112 3.03 12.12 -0.05
N PHE A 113 3.00 11.93 -1.36
CA PHE A 113 4.17 11.65 -2.18
C PHE A 113 4.38 12.76 -3.22
N PRO A 114 5.64 13.02 -3.61
CA PRO A 114 6.01 14.01 -4.62
C PRO A 114 5.59 13.62 -6.04
#